data_AF-A0A084TDW2-F1
#
_entry.id   AF-A0A084TDW2-F1
#
_cell.length_a   1.000
_cell.length_b   1.000
_cell.length_c   1.000
_cell.angle_alpha   90.00
_cell.angle_beta   90.00
_cell.angle_gamma   90.00
#
_symmetry.space_group_name_H-M   'P 1'
#
loop_
_entity.id
_entity.type
_entity.pdbx_description
1 polymer ?
#
loop_
_entity_poly.entity_id
_entity_poly.type
_entity_poly.pdbx_seq_one_letter_code
_entity_poly.pdbx_strand_id
1 'polypeptide(L)'
;MNPIIAMLKENNISDEQISEIFEVLTQNPLAAMATISQLGLPQEQLQALMGQVMQNPALIKEAVEELGLDFAKVEAAKEQLQK
;
A
#
# COMPACT_ATOMS: atom_id res chain seq x y z
N MET A 1 10.76 1.12 10.53
CA MET A 1 10.65 1.45 9.11
C MET A 1 10.03 0.27 8.42
N ASN A 2 8.82 0.47 7.91
CA ASN A 2 8.02 -0.54 7.26
C ASN A 2 8.73 -1.12 6.01
N PRO A 3 8.77 -2.45 5.82
CA PRO A 3 9.45 -3.08 4.68
C PRO A 3 8.83 -2.73 3.33
N ILE A 4 7.53 -2.45 3.27
CA ILE A 4 6.85 -2.00 2.05
C ILE A 4 7.32 -0.60 1.66
N ILE A 5 7.35 0.32 2.63
CA ILE A 5 7.82 1.69 2.40
C ILE A 5 9.29 1.66 1.96
N ALA A 6 10.12 0.83 2.58
CA ALA A 6 11.52 0.67 2.19
C ALA A 6 11.67 0.20 0.73
N MET A 7 10.94 -0.84 0.33
CA MET A 7 10.94 -1.34 -1.05
C MET A 7 10.52 -0.25 -2.05
N LEU A 8 9.46 0.51 -1.75
CA LEU A 8 9.00 1.58 -2.62
C LEU A 8 10.06 2.68 -2.77
N LYS A 9 10.73 3.08 -1.68
CA LYS A 9 11.83 4.05 -1.71
C LYS A 9 13.03 3.56 -2.52
N GLU A 10 13.39 2.28 -2.39
CA GLU A 10 14.46 1.65 -3.19
C GLU A 10 14.17 1.72 -4.70
N ASN A 11 12.91 1.85 -5.08
CA ASN A 11 12.46 1.98 -6.47
C ASN A 11 12.28 3.42 -6.93
N ASN A 12 12.85 4.37 -6.19
CA ASN A 12 12.75 5.81 -6.47
C ASN A 12 11.31 6.33 -6.41
N ILE A 13 10.43 5.66 -5.66
CA ILE A 13 9.09 6.17 -5.39
C ILE A 13 9.21 7.19 -4.25
N SER A 14 8.68 8.40 -4.47
CA SER A 14 8.76 9.49 -3.49
C SER A 14 7.83 9.26 -2.30
N ASP A 15 8.10 9.91 -1.17
CA ASP A 15 7.23 9.86 0.02
C ASP A 15 5.79 10.32 -0.28
N GLU A 16 5.61 11.27 -1.20
CA GLU A 16 4.30 11.72 -1.67
C GLU A 16 3.57 10.62 -2.45
N GLN A 17 4.25 9.97 -3.39
CA GLN A 17 3.67 8.85 -4.15
C GLN A 17 3.34 7.66 -3.23
N ILE A 18 4.21 7.37 -2.26
CA ILE A 18 3.95 6.35 -1.25
C ILE A 18 2.69 6.70 -0.47
N SER A 19 2.58 7.93 0.03
CA SER A 19 1.41 8.40 0.75
C SER A 19 0.13 8.30 -0.08
N GLU A 20 0.18 8.69 -1.35
CA GLU A 20 -0.96 8.60 -2.27
C GLU A 20 -1.42 7.14 -2.48
N ILE A 21 -0.49 6.20 -2.67
CA ILE A 21 -0.82 4.77 -2.78
C ILE A 21 -1.57 4.31 -1.54
N PHE A 22 -1.02 4.58 -0.36
CA PHE A 22 -1.60 4.12 0.89
C PHE A 22 -2.92 4.82 1.16
N GLU A 23 -3.06 6.10 0.83
CA GLU A 23 -4.33 6.83 0.89
C GLU A 23 -5.39 6.17 0.00
N VAL A 24 -5.08 5.91 -1.27
CA VAL A 24 -6.01 5.20 -2.17
C VAL A 24 -6.30 3.80 -1.65
N LEU A 25 -5.32 3.10 -1.08
CA LEU A 25 -5.50 1.77 -0.49
C LEU A 25 -6.40 1.81 0.75
N THR A 26 -6.41 2.93 1.49
CA THR A 26 -7.36 3.18 2.58
C THR A 26 -8.78 3.42 2.07
N GLN A 27 -8.97 3.90 0.84
CA GLN A 27 -10.28 4.26 0.30
C GLN A 27 -10.88 3.14 -0.56
N ASN A 28 -10.06 2.55 -1.42
CA ASN A 28 -10.42 1.50 -2.35
C ASN A 28 -9.17 0.68 -2.76
N PRO A 29 -8.96 -0.51 -2.19
CA PRO A 29 -7.80 -1.35 -2.49
C PRO A 29 -7.68 -1.76 -3.96
N LEU A 30 -8.80 -1.92 -4.66
CA LEU A 30 -8.79 -2.23 -6.10
C LEU A 30 -8.28 -1.03 -6.91
N ALA A 31 -8.68 0.18 -6.54
CA ALA A 31 -8.16 1.41 -7.16
C ALA A 31 -6.67 1.58 -6.88
N ALA A 32 -6.21 1.22 -5.67
CA ALA A 32 -4.80 1.29 -5.32
C ALA A 32 -3.94 0.38 -6.21
N MET A 33 -4.42 -0.78 -6.64
CA MET A 33 -3.68 -1.63 -7.59
C MET A 33 -3.46 -0.94 -8.94
N ALA A 34 -4.43 -0.16 -9.42
CA ALA A 34 -4.26 0.65 -10.62
C ALA A 34 -3.24 1.76 -10.40
N THR A 35 -3.28 2.47 -9.26
CA THR A 35 -2.28 3.48 -8.88
C THR A 35 -0.89 2.88 -8.79
N ILE A 36 -0.73 1.72 -8.14
CA ILE A 36 0.55 1.03 -8.02
C ILE A 36 1.11 0.62 -9.39
N SER A 37 0.23 0.19 -10.31
CA SER A 37 0.63 -0.16 -11.68
C SER A 37 1.15 1.06 -12.46
N GLN A 38 0.67 2.27 -12.16
CA GLN A 38 1.11 3.51 -12.79
C GLN A 38 2.48 3.99 -12.31
N LEU A 39 2.96 3.49 -11.17
CA LEU A 39 4.31 3.81 -10.65
C LEU A 39 5.43 3.21 -11.49
N GLY A 40 5.10 2.31 -12.41
CA GLY A 40 6.11 1.63 -13.23
C GLY A 40 6.95 0.63 -12.44
N LEU A 41 6.44 0.12 -11.32
CA LEU A 41 7.12 -0.90 -10.54
C LEU A 41 7.32 -2.19 -11.35
N PRO A 42 8.47 -2.86 -11.23
CA PRO A 42 8.66 -4.18 -11.81
C PRO A 42 7.61 -5.18 -11.33
N GLN A 43 7.15 -6.07 -12.22
CA GLN A 43 6.13 -7.08 -11.87
C GLN A 43 6.54 -7.97 -10.68
N GLU A 44 7.83 -8.31 -10.56
CA GLU A 44 8.33 -9.08 -9.42
C GLU A 44 8.16 -8.35 -8.09
N GLN A 45 8.34 -7.04 -8.08
CA GLN A 45 8.17 -6.24 -6.86
C GLN A 45 6.71 -6.02 -6.53
N LEU A 46 5.86 -5.85 -7.54
CA LEU A 46 4.42 -5.84 -7.36
C LEU A 46 3.95 -7.16 -6.71
N GLN A 47 4.45 -8.30 -7.21
CA GLN A 47 4.17 -9.61 -6.62
C GLN A 47 4.73 -9.74 -5.20
N ALA A 48 5.94 -9.25 -4.94
CA ALA A 48 6.55 -9.25 -3.62
C ALA A 48 5.73 -8.41 -2.63
N LEU A 49 5.29 -7.22 -3.04
CA LEU A 49 4.43 -6.32 -2.27
C LEU A 49 3.12 -7.02 -1.90
N MET A 50 2.40 -7.54 -2.90
CA MET A 50 1.15 -8.28 -2.66
C MET A 50 1.36 -9.51 -1.79
N GLY A 51 2.46 -10.23 -1.98
CA GLY A 51 2.84 -11.38 -1.17
C GLY A 51 3.06 -11.01 0.30
N GLN A 52 3.77 -9.90 0.57
CA GLN A 52 3.98 -9.39 1.92
C GLN A 52 2.67 -8.92 2.57
N VAL A 53 1.82 -8.22 1.82
CA VAL A 53 0.52 -7.75 2.31
C VAL A 53 -0.43 -8.91 2.60
N MET A 54 -0.42 -9.96 1.78
CA MET A 54 -1.22 -11.17 2.03
C MET A 54 -0.69 -11.99 3.22
N GLN A 55 0.63 -12.13 3.35
CA GLN A 55 1.24 -12.85 4.48
C GLN A 55 1.09 -12.09 5.78
N ASN A 56 1.22 -10.76 5.75
CA ASN A 56 1.11 -9.91 6.91
C ASN A 56 0.32 -8.63 6.59
N PRO A 57 -1.02 -8.67 6.70
CA PRO A 57 -1.87 -7.51 6.47
C PRO A 57 -1.64 -6.37 7.47
N ALA A 58 -0.95 -6.60 8.59
CA ALA A 58 -0.58 -5.54 9.54
C ALA A 58 0.48 -4.59 8.96
N LEU A 59 1.26 -5.02 7.97
CA LEU A 59 2.22 -4.15 7.28
C LEU A 59 1.56 -2.95 6.62
N ILE A 60 0.32 -3.09 6.14
CA ILE A 60 -0.43 -1.93 5.64
C ILE A 60 -0.65 -0.97 6.80
N LYS A 61 -1.15 -1.45 7.95
CA LYS A 61 -1.41 -0.62 9.13
C LYS A 61 -0.19 0.16 9.59
N GLU A 62 0.93 -0.54 9.75
CA GLU A 62 2.19 0.08 10.16
C GLU A 62 2.65 1.14 9.16
N ALA A 63 2.45 0.92 7.86
CA ALA A 63 2.81 1.90 6.83
C ALA A 63 1.91 3.14 6.91
N VAL A 64 0.60 2.93 7.09
CA VAL A 64 -0.37 4.02 7.21
C VAL A 64 -0.07 4.86 8.45
N GLU A 65 0.27 4.22 9.58
CA GLU A 65 0.70 4.89 10.82
C GLU A 65 2.05 5.63 10.64
N GLU A 66 3.04 5.02 9.99
CA GLU A 66 4.34 5.64 9.73
C GLU A 66 4.24 6.86 8.80
N LEU A 67 3.28 6.85 7.88
CA LEU A 67 2.96 7.96 6.98
C LEU A 67 2.01 9.01 7.61
N GLY A 68 1.53 8.77 8.84
CA GLY A 68 0.57 9.65 9.52
C GLY A 68 -0.83 9.68 8.87
N LEU A 69 -1.17 8.64 8.11
CA LEU A 69 -2.46 8.47 7.44
C LEU A 69 -3.49 7.82 8.39
N ASP A 70 -4.77 8.03 8.10
CA ASP A 70 -5.87 7.53 8.94
C ASP A 70 -6.22 6.07 8.62
N PHE A 71 -5.79 5.15 9.50
CA PHE A 71 -6.04 3.72 9.35
C PHE A 71 -7.52 3.32 9.48
N ALA A 72 -8.37 4.14 10.10
CA ALA A 72 -9.80 3.83 10.21
C ALA A 72 -10.47 3.70 8.84
N LYS A 73 -9.96 4.42 7.84
CA LYS A 73 -10.42 4.31 6.45
C LYS A 73 -10.06 2.97 5.83
N VAL A 74 -8.85 2.45 6.10
CA VAL A 74 -8.37 1.15 5.58
C VAL A 74 -9.27 0.00 6.02
N GLU A 75 -9.67 -0.04 7.30
CA GLU A 75 -10.53 -1.11 7.79
C GLU A 75 -11.90 -1.09 7.11
N ALA A 76 -12.49 0.09 6.95
CA ALA A 76 -13.75 0.26 6.23
C ALA A 76 -13.64 -0.20 4.76
N ALA A 77 -12.51 0.06 4.08
CA ALA A 77 -12.30 -0.36 2.70
C ALA A 77 -11.98 -1.86 2.59
N LYS A 78 -11.39 -2.48 3.61
CA LYS A 78 -11.20 -3.94 3.69
C LYS A 78 -12.52 -4.69 3.82
N GLU A 79 -13.45 -4.19 4.63
CA GLU A 79 -14.78 -4.79 4.76
C GLU A 79 -15.55 -4.80 3.43
N GLN A 80 -15.27 -3.84 2.53
CA GLN A 80 -15.86 -3.81 1.19
C GLN A 80 -15.33 -4.92 0.27
N LEU A 81 -14.11 -5.42 0.50
CA LEU A 81 -13.52 -6.51 -0.31
C LEU A 81 -14.02 -7.90 0.09
N GLN A 82 -14.56 -8.06 1.29
CA GLN A 82 -15.04 -9.36 1.80
C GLN A 82 -16.52 -9.63 1.52
N LYS A 83 -17.19 -8.78 0.71
CA LYS A 83 -18.60 -8.95 0.32
C LYS A 83 -18.77 -9.53 -1.07
#